data_AF-A0A1F2QKT2-F1
#
_entry.id   AF-A0A1F2QKT2-F1
#
_cell.length_a   1.000
_cell.length_b   1.000
_cell.length_c   1.000
_cell.angle_alpha   90.00
_cell.angle_beta   90.00
_cell.angle_gamma   90.00
#
_symmetry.space_group_name_H-M   'P 1'
#
loop_
_entity.id
_entity.type
_entity.pdbx_description
1 polymer ?
#
loop_
_entity_poly.entity_id
_entity_poly.type
_entity_poly.pdbx_seq_one_letter_code
_entity_poly.pdbx_strand_id
1 'polypeptide(L)'
;MTRSRVVLLGLAVLTAAGLLQLGGMRARGEADCTLYVDERGNDLNDGKSAAAAFATIQKAAELVIPGDVVCILDGIYTNSDRDRFIVNLNRGGTADQRITFKSVNRWGAVLDGQNYTTDFGWNFGANAAYVRVEGLEVRATRHSGFWDNNTAHHLYLLGNHIHHIANYCTDGDADHAYGKSGAYSGEAFQPKYITFDSNIIHDIGRLAEGEQGCHYSDPNTSDYYRNHDHGLYISQAVEVAVVNNVFYNNDNGWSVALARGTSNVVVSNNTFARPNPWRDGHISIYSFPDTGVANENILIQNNIFFEPTAAAIRSSGDLYGLPHRGVTIRNNLLLGADRLVSYVSGDLTNIYVIQGNILGEDPHFLDLPHNDFRLTASSPAIDAGTAQDAPSTDSEGVHRPQGAGYEIGAHEFLEGGVTPSFSDVPPDHWAFSYVEALYQGGYVKGCRETPAREYCPEDALTRAEAAVFVTRGHHTADFLPPEPDLAELHFADVARGSWSAKWVEQLWQDGFTAGCATSPLRFCAETAHTRAEATVFFLRMLRGKDYLPGEPTSVPYADVARGTWYFKWAAAASDAGLTQDCEDPPNRGDDRFRPQAPITRAEAACMMARAVSEGG
;
A
#
# COMPACT_ATOMS: atom_id res chain seq x y z
N MET A 1 -63.13 -34.22 -6.71
CA MET A 1 -62.24 -35.19 -6.02
C MET A 1 -61.17 -35.59 -7.02
N THR A 2 -60.03 -34.89 -6.98
CA THR A 2 -59.06 -34.91 -8.08
C THR A 2 -57.65 -34.75 -7.53
N ARG A 3 -56.80 -35.66 -8.00
CA ARG A 3 -55.40 -35.98 -7.72
C ARG A 3 -54.45 -34.81 -7.37
N SER A 4 -53.66 -35.03 -6.32
CA SER A 4 -52.45 -34.26 -5.97
C SER A 4 -51.28 -34.56 -6.90
N ARG A 5 -50.51 -33.52 -7.27
CA ARG A 5 -49.12 -33.62 -7.72
C ARG A 5 -48.28 -32.60 -6.96
N VAL A 6 -47.27 -33.12 -6.26
CA VAL A 6 -46.17 -32.37 -5.64
C VAL A 6 -45.09 -32.19 -6.72
N VAL A 7 -44.54 -30.98 -6.85
CA VAL A 7 -43.37 -30.67 -7.67
C VAL A 7 -42.21 -30.36 -6.73
N LEU A 8 -41.18 -31.21 -6.74
CA LEU A 8 -39.86 -30.94 -6.17
C LEU A 8 -39.05 -30.12 -7.21
N LEU A 9 -38.46 -28.99 -6.81
CA LEU A 9 -37.37 -28.34 -7.55
C LEU A 9 -36.05 -29.03 -7.20
N GLY A 10 -35.33 -29.48 -8.24
CA GLY A 10 -34.04 -30.16 -8.13
C GLY A 10 -32.85 -29.20 -8.07
N LEU A 11 -31.91 -29.52 -7.20
CA LEU A 11 -30.56 -28.97 -7.10
C LEU A 11 -29.71 -29.56 -8.25
N ALA A 12 -29.13 -28.73 -9.11
CA ALA A 12 -28.23 -29.17 -10.16
C ALA A 12 -26.77 -29.11 -9.66
N VAL A 13 -26.17 -30.29 -9.45
CA VAL A 13 -24.73 -30.47 -9.25
C VAL A 13 -24.10 -30.62 -10.64
N LEU A 14 -23.24 -29.68 -11.05
CA LEU A 14 -22.41 -29.84 -12.24
C LEU A 14 -21.08 -30.51 -11.85
N THR A 15 -20.93 -31.78 -12.22
CA THR A 15 -19.63 -32.47 -12.31
C THR A 15 -19.13 -32.37 -13.75
N ALA A 16 -18.02 -31.67 -13.98
CA ALA A 16 -17.32 -31.69 -15.27
C ALA A 16 -16.00 -32.47 -15.13
N ALA A 17 -15.98 -33.69 -15.66
CA ALA A 17 -14.76 -34.44 -15.95
C ALA A 17 -14.49 -34.30 -17.46
N GLY A 18 -13.39 -33.63 -17.83
CA GLY A 18 -12.96 -33.43 -19.21
C GLY A 18 -11.45 -33.67 -19.32
N LEU A 19 -11.06 -34.52 -20.28
CA LEU A 19 -9.74 -35.09 -20.48
C LEU A 19 -8.59 -34.06 -20.58
N LEU A 20 -7.49 -34.35 -19.88
CA LEU A 20 -6.17 -33.74 -20.10
C LEU A 20 -5.65 -34.08 -21.51
N GLN A 21 -5.45 -33.06 -22.34
CA GLN A 21 -4.41 -33.09 -23.37
C GLN A 21 -3.19 -32.36 -22.82
N LEU A 22 -2.09 -33.09 -22.67
CA LEU A 22 -0.76 -32.59 -22.30
C LEU A 22 -0.19 -31.75 -23.46
N GLY A 23 -0.55 -30.46 -23.50
CA GLY A 23 0.22 -29.42 -24.18
C GLY A 23 1.26 -28.87 -23.21
N GLY A 24 2.52 -28.81 -23.65
CA GLY A 24 3.68 -28.51 -22.80
C GLY A 24 3.52 -27.29 -21.91
N MET A 25 3.86 -27.46 -20.62
CA MET A 25 4.07 -26.38 -19.67
C MET A 25 5.13 -25.42 -20.23
N ARG A 26 4.68 -24.27 -20.75
CA ARG A 26 5.48 -23.05 -20.64
C ARG A 26 5.40 -22.62 -19.18
N ALA A 27 6.55 -22.35 -18.58
CA ALA A 27 6.64 -21.70 -17.28
C ALA A 27 5.72 -20.47 -17.27
N ARG A 28 4.94 -20.29 -16.20
CA ARG A 28 4.17 -19.06 -15.97
C ARG A 28 5.18 -17.91 -15.79
N GLY A 29 5.49 -17.23 -16.88
CA GLY A 29 6.01 -15.86 -16.81
C GLY A 29 4.90 -14.94 -16.30
N GLU A 30 5.29 -13.77 -15.81
CA GLU A 30 4.40 -12.60 -15.79
C GLU A 30 3.50 -12.60 -17.02
N ALA A 31 2.25 -12.18 -16.91
CA ALA A 31 1.49 -11.88 -18.11
C ALA A 31 2.31 -10.84 -18.91
N ASP A 32 2.87 -11.25 -20.05
CA ASP A 32 3.75 -10.41 -20.88
C ASP A 32 3.05 -9.08 -21.12
N CYS A 33 3.64 -7.98 -20.61
CA CYS A 33 3.12 -6.63 -20.77
C CYS A 33 2.79 -6.36 -22.25
N THR A 34 1.57 -5.92 -22.54
CA THR A 34 1.16 -5.57 -23.90
C THR A 34 1.39 -4.09 -24.20
N LEU A 35 1.30 -3.24 -23.17
CA LEU A 35 1.58 -1.81 -23.24
C LEU A 35 2.49 -1.38 -22.07
N TYR A 36 3.27 -0.33 -22.28
CA TYR A 36 4.22 0.24 -21.33
C TYR A 36 3.99 1.73 -21.17
N VAL A 37 4.09 2.21 -19.93
CA VAL A 37 4.01 3.63 -19.57
C VAL A 37 5.23 3.98 -18.71
N ASP A 38 5.95 5.05 -19.05
CA ASP A 38 7.11 5.59 -18.31
C ASP A 38 6.93 7.12 -18.27
N GLU A 39 7.07 7.77 -17.12
CA GLU A 39 6.89 9.23 -17.00
C GLU A 39 7.83 10.05 -17.93
N ARG A 40 8.94 9.44 -18.38
CA ARG A 40 9.92 10.01 -19.33
C ARG A 40 9.63 9.62 -20.78
N GLY A 41 8.56 8.87 -21.02
CA GLY A 41 8.12 8.37 -22.32
C GLY A 41 7.57 9.48 -23.24
N ASN A 42 6.85 9.06 -24.29
CA ASN A 42 6.20 10.00 -25.21
C ASN A 42 4.87 9.41 -25.71
N ASP A 43 3.78 10.16 -25.57
CA ASP A 43 2.44 9.73 -26.00
C ASP A 43 2.26 9.62 -27.53
N LEU A 44 3.27 10.01 -28.30
CA LEU A 44 3.39 9.72 -29.73
C LEU A 44 4.00 8.35 -30.04
N ASN A 45 4.55 7.65 -29.04
CA ASN A 45 5.06 6.28 -29.20
C ASN A 45 3.91 5.29 -29.37
N ASP A 46 4.23 4.02 -29.67
CA ASP A 46 3.22 2.96 -29.80
C ASP A 46 2.93 2.21 -28.48
N GLY A 47 3.73 2.45 -27.44
CA GLY A 47 3.58 1.84 -26.12
C GLY A 47 3.95 0.37 -26.05
N LYS A 48 4.46 -0.27 -27.12
CA LYS A 48 4.60 -1.74 -27.19
C LYS A 48 5.89 -2.28 -26.56
N SER A 49 6.74 -1.40 -26.05
CA SER A 49 7.97 -1.75 -25.34
C SER A 49 8.34 -0.64 -24.37
N ALA A 50 9.14 -0.94 -23.34
CA ALA A 50 9.63 0.07 -22.40
C ALA A 50 10.37 1.23 -23.10
N ALA A 51 11.17 0.95 -24.14
CA ALA A 51 11.89 1.98 -24.90
C ALA A 51 10.98 2.88 -25.77
N ALA A 52 9.75 2.43 -26.05
CA ALA A 52 8.73 3.16 -26.78
C ALA A 52 7.46 3.32 -25.92
N ALA A 53 7.63 3.51 -24.60
CA ALA A 53 6.53 3.66 -23.67
C ALA A 53 5.76 4.97 -23.91
N PHE A 54 4.47 4.96 -23.57
CA PHE A 54 3.69 6.20 -23.44
C PHE A 54 4.23 7.03 -22.26
N ALA A 55 4.07 8.35 -22.33
CA ALA A 55 4.40 9.23 -21.21
C ALA A 55 3.35 9.15 -20.09
N THR A 56 2.08 8.91 -20.46
CA THR A 56 0.96 9.00 -19.52
C THR A 56 0.17 7.70 -19.43
N ILE A 57 -0.37 7.43 -18.24
CA ILE A 57 -1.31 6.32 -18.03
C ILE A 57 -2.61 6.57 -18.80
N GLN A 58 -3.03 7.85 -18.87
CA GLN A 58 -4.19 8.25 -19.65
C GLN A 58 -4.07 7.81 -21.11
N LYS A 59 -2.88 7.94 -21.72
CA LYS A 59 -2.69 7.51 -23.10
C LYS A 59 -2.89 6.02 -23.30
N ALA A 60 -2.41 5.20 -22.36
CA ALA A 60 -2.70 3.77 -22.38
C ALA A 60 -4.20 3.49 -22.19
N ALA A 61 -4.86 4.17 -21.25
CA ALA A 61 -6.30 4.02 -20.98
C ALA A 61 -7.19 4.34 -22.19
N GLU A 62 -6.74 5.23 -23.10
CA GLU A 62 -7.42 5.52 -24.37
C GLU A 62 -7.31 4.39 -25.41
N LEU A 63 -6.31 3.52 -25.29
CA LEU A 63 -5.92 2.57 -26.33
C LEU A 63 -6.16 1.11 -25.97
N VAL A 64 -6.23 0.79 -24.68
CA VAL A 64 -6.44 -0.59 -24.20
C VAL A 64 -7.62 -1.29 -24.89
N ILE A 65 -7.43 -2.57 -25.15
CA ILE A 65 -8.44 -3.51 -25.64
C ILE A 65 -8.52 -4.71 -24.68
N PRO A 66 -9.59 -5.53 -24.73
CA PRO A 66 -9.72 -6.69 -23.85
C PRO A 66 -8.48 -7.60 -23.87
N GLY A 67 -7.94 -7.88 -22.68
CA GLY A 67 -6.76 -8.73 -22.49
C GLY A 67 -5.44 -7.98 -22.42
N ASP A 68 -5.43 -6.67 -22.62
CA ASP A 68 -4.21 -5.88 -22.45
C ASP A 68 -3.72 -5.85 -21.00
N VAL A 69 -2.39 -5.90 -20.87
CA VAL A 69 -1.67 -5.70 -19.60
C VAL A 69 -0.77 -4.48 -19.79
N VAL A 70 -1.15 -3.38 -19.15
CA VAL A 70 -0.40 -2.13 -19.11
C VAL A 70 0.57 -2.20 -17.93
N CYS A 71 1.85 -2.23 -18.22
CA CYS A 71 2.93 -2.16 -17.24
C CYS A 71 3.36 -0.70 -17.08
N ILE A 72 3.09 -0.16 -15.91
CA ILE A 72 3.38 1.21 -15.55
C ILE A 72 4.70 1.17 -14.78
N LEU A 73 5.71 1.80 -15.36
CA LEU A 73 7.02 1.93 -14.75
C LEU A 73 6.94 2.90 -13.57
N ASP A 74 7.93 2.78 -12.72
CA ASP A 74 8.32 3.70 -11.67
C ASP A 74 8.26 5.17 -12.14
N GLY A 75 7.53 6.01 -11.39
CA GLY A 75 7.35 7.41 -11.73
C GLY A 75 6.12 8.07 -11.11
N ILE A 76 6.08 9.39 -11.22
CA ILE A 76 4.99 10.25 -10.73
C ILE A 76 4.10 10.67 -11.90
N TYR A 77 2.91 10.08 -11.94
CA TYR A 77 1.90 10.33 -12.95
C TYR A 77 0.86 11.31 -12.45
N THR A 78 0.67 12.38 -13.21
CA THR A 78 -0.20 13.51 -12.84
C THR A 78 -1.20 13.81 -13.95
N ASN A 79 -2.18 14.66 -13.66
CA ASN A 79 -3.20 15.12 -14.60
C ASN A 79 -2.59 16.05 -15.66
N SER A 80 -2.04 15.44 -16.72
CA SER A 80 -1.33 16.16 -17.78
C SER A 80 -2.24 16.94 -18.73
N ASP A 81 -3.49 16.52 -18.90
CA ASP A 81 -4.47 17.19 -19.78
C ASP A 81 -5.30 18.25 -19.05
N ARG A 82 -5.10 18.39 -17.73
CA ARG A 82 -5.74 19.35 -16.83
C ARG A 82 -7.25 19.21 -16.80
N ASP A 83 -7.75 17.99 -16.93
CA ASP A 83 -9.14 17.68 -16.67
C ASP A 83 -9.38 17.50 -15.15
N ARG A 84 -10.32 16.65 -14.71
CA ARG A 84 -10.57 16.39 -13.28
C ARG A 84 -9.88 15.12 -12.76
N PHE A 85 -9.25 14.33 -13.63
CA PHE A 85 -8.81 12.96 -13.40
C PHE A 85 -7.32 12.81 -13.76
N ILE A 86 -6.57 11.99 -13.04
CA ILE A 86 -5.26 11.54 -13.56
C ILE A 86 -5.47 10.48 -14.64
N VAL A 87 -6.43 9.58 -14.42
CA VAL A 87 -6.86 8.57 -15.38
C VAL A 87 -8.38 8.57 -15.50
N ASN A 88 -8.89 8.70 -16.72
CA ASN A 88 -10.28 8.57 -17.09
C ASN A 88 -10.44 7.38 -18.05
N LEU A 89 -10.79 6.22 -17.48
CA LEU A 89 -10.93 4.97 -18.23
C LEU A 89 -12.38 4.76 -18.68
N ASN A 90 -12.62 4.80 -19.98
CA ASN A 90 -13.93 4.48 -20.56
C ASN A 90 -13.90 3.27 -21.49
N ARG A 91 -13.08 2.28 -21.12
CA ARG A 91 -12.91 1.01 -21.85
C ARG A 91 -12.90 -0.16 -20.88
N GLY A 92 -13.41 -1.30 -21.33
CA GLY A 92 -13.54 -2.51 -20.53
C GLY A 92 -13.03 -3.75 -21.26
N GLY A 93 -12.61 -4.74 -20.47
CA GLY A 93 -12.29 -6.08 -20.92
C GLY A 93 -13.51 -7.00 -20.91
N THR A 94 -13.24 -8.30 -20.87
CA THR A 94 -14.25 -9.35 -20.68
C THR A 94 -13.85 -10.24 -19.51
N ALA A 95 -14.74 -11.16 -19.10
CA ALA A 95 -14.47 -12.11 -18.02
C ALA A 95 -13.18 -12.95 -18.27
N ASP A 96 -12.92 -13.29 -19.52
CA ASP A 96 -11.75 -14.10 -19.93
C ASP A 96 -10.55 -13.25 -20.37
N GLN A 97 -10.78 -11.98 -20.73
CA GLN A 97 -9.77 -11.04 -21.22
C GLN A 97 -9.90 -9.71 -20.47
N ARG A 98 -9.56 -9.75 -19.17
CA ARG A 98 -9.54 -8.55 -18.32
C ARG A 98 -8.48 -7.58 -18.83
N ILE A 99 -8.75 -6.28 -18.71
CA ILE A 99 -7.71 -5.25 -18.85
C ILE A 99 -7.00 -5.13 -17.50
N THR A 100 -5.68 -5.11 -17.50
CA THR A 100 -4.87 -4.97 -16.28
C THR A 100 -3.97 -3.76 -16.41
N PHE A 101 -4.00 -2.88 -15.41
CA PHE A 101 -3.00 -1.86 -15.19
C PHE A 101 -2.22 -2.25 -13.95
N LYS A 102 -0.91 -2.49 -14.08
CA LYS A 102 -0.06 -2.88 -12.96
C LYS A 102 1.16 -1.98 -12.87
N SER A 103 1.52 -1.62 -11.65
CA SER A 103 2.85 -1.11 -11.38
C SER A 103 3.87 -2.24 -11.55
N VAL A 104 5.01 -1.96 -12.18
CA VAL A 104 6.08 -2.97 -12.34
C VAL A 104 6.72 -3.31 -11.00
N ASN A 105 6.97 -2.30 -10.17
CA ASN A 105 7.34 -2.42 -8.77
C ASN A 105 6.15 -1.98 -7.92
N ARG A 106 5.81 -2.74 -6.87
CA ARG A 106 4.68 -2.38 -6.00
C ARG A 106 4.92 -0.98 -5.42
N TRP A 107 3.99 -0.08 -5.73
CA TRP A 107 3.91 1.34 -5.37
C TRP A 107 4.85 2.30 -6.13
N GLY A 108 5.69 1.80 -7.04
CA GLY A 108 6.55 2.67 -7.87
C GLY A 108 5.82 3.58 -8.85
N ALA A 109 4.69 3.13 -9.38
CA ALA A 109 3.77 3.97 -10.15
C ALA A 109 2.87 4.78 -9.22
N VAL A 110 3.18 6.06 -9.05
CA VAL A 110 2.48 6.99 -8.16
C VAL A 110 1.50 7.86 -8.94
N LEU A 111 0.21 7.78 -8.64
CA LEU A 111 -0.81 8.73 -9.07
C LEU A 111 -0.87 9.89 -8.08
N ASP A 112 -0.31 11.03 -8.45
CA ASP A 112 -0.19 12.20 -7.57
C ASP A 112 -1.16 13.31 -7.99
N GLY A 113 -2.08 13.67 -7.08
CA GLY A 113 -3.07 14.73 -7.30
C GLY A 113 -2.51 16.17 -7.22
N GLN A 114 -1.19 16.31 -7.17
CA GLN A 114 -0.44 17.56 -7.17
C GLN A 114 -0.90 18.52 -6.08
N ASN A 115 -0.80 18.07 -4.83
CA ASN A 115 -1.22 18.84 -3.65
C ASN A 115 -2.69 19.27 -3.73
N TYR A 116 -3.58 18.29 -3.95
CA TYR A 116 -5.03 18.46 -3.95
C TYR A 116 -5.56 19.42 -5.03
N THR A 117 -4.85 19.52 -6.16
CA THR A 117 -5.28 20.32 -7.32
C THR A 117 -6.03 19.48 -8.35
N THR A 118 -5.85 18.16 -8.35
CA THR A 118 -6.63 17.22 -9.16
C THR A 118 -7.70 16.54 -8.31
N ASP A 119 -8.93 16.47 -8.81
CA ASP A 119 -10.06 15.91 -8.06
C ASP A 119 -9.93 14.41 -7.82
N PHE A 120 -9.58 13.66 -8.86
CA PHE A 120 -9.65 12.21 -8.83
C PHE A 120 -8.38 11.57 -9.36
N GLY A 121 -7.93 10.48 -8.72
CA GLY A 121 -6.85 9.67 -9.26
C GLY A 121 -7.31 8.91 -10.48
N TRP A 122 -8.34 8.08 -10.32
CA TRP A 122 -8.84 7.20 -11.37
C TRP A 122 -10.35 7.21 -11.46
N ASN A 123 -10.90 7.60 -12.61
CA ASN A 123 -12.32 7.47 -12.91
C ASN A 123 -12.60 6.24 -13.78
N PHE A 124 -13.55 5.42 -13.32
CA PHE A 124 -14.15 4.34 -14.09
C PHE A 124 -15.41 4.87 -14.80
N GLY A 125 -15.26 5.12 -16.11
CA GLY A 125 -16.35 5.56 -16.98
C GLY A 125 -17.41 4.48 -17.22
N ALA A 126 -18.50 4.85 -17.88
CA ALA A 126 -19.67 3.98 -18.10
C ALA A 126 -19.37 2.65 -18.81
N ASN A 127 -18.32 2.61 -19.65
CA ASN A 127 -17.92 1.40 -20.37
C ASN A 127 -16.78 0.62 -19.68
N ALA A 128 -16.30 1.08 -18.52
CA ALA A 128 -15.27 0.37 -17.78
C ALA A 128 -15.83 -0.92 -17.18
N ALA A 129 -15.29 -2.05 -17.59
CA ALA A 129 -15.71 -3.36 -17.10
C ALA A 129 -14.56 -4.34 -17.10
N TYR A 130 -14.51 -5.27 -16.14
CA TYR A 130 -13.46 -6.31 -16.08
C TYR A 130 -12.06 -5.70 -16.08
N VAL A 131 -11.82 -4.75 -15.16
CA VAL A 131 -10.58 -3.96 -15.06
C VAL A 131 -9.87 -4.27 -13.75
N ARG A 132 -8.57 -4.54 -13.83
CA ARG A 132 -7.68 -4.73 -12.68
C ARG A 132 -6.73 -3.52 -12.58
N VAL A 133 -6.57 -2.98 -11.38
CA VAL A 133 -5.58 -1.95 -11.04
C VAL A 133 -4.75 -2.47 -9.88
N GLU A 134 -3.47 -2.70 -10.11
CA GLU A 134 -2.61 -3.52 -9.26
C GLU A 134 -1.34 -2.81 -8.80
N GLY A 135 -1.16 -2.66 -7.49
CA GLY A 135 0.10 -2.25 -6.89
C GLY A 135 0.48 -0.79 -7.15
N LEU A 136 -0.47 0.11 -7.42
CA LEU A 136 -0.20 1.54 -7.58
C LEU A 136 -0.18 2.25 -6.22
N GLU A 137 0.56 3.34 -6.11
CA GLU A 137 0.35 4.36 -5.07
C GLU A 137 -0.64 5.41 -5.61
N VAL A 138 -1.59 5.86 -4.79
CA VAL A 138 -2.54 6.92 -5.13
C VAL A 138 -2.60 7.91 -3.97
N ARG A 139 -2.22 9.16 -4.24
CA ARG A 139 -2.14 10.18 -3.19
C ARG A 139 -2.49 11.58 -3.61
N ALA A 140 -2.74 12.42 -2.61
CA ALA A 140 -2.88 13.87 -2.72
C ALA A 140 -3.95 14.34 -3.71
N THR A 141 -4.98 13.53 -3.97
CA THR A 141 -6.13 13.95 -4.77
C THR A 141 -7.13 14.70 -3.90
N ARG A 142 -7.82 15.67 -4.49
CA ARG A 142 -8.76 16.56 -3.77
C ARG A 142 -10.04 15.85 -3.35
N HIS A 143 -10.49 14.86 -4.11
CA HIS A 143 -11.79 14.21 -3.86
C HIS A 143 -11.70 12.73 -3.58
N SER A 144 -11.22 11.95 -4.55
CA SER A 144 -11.10 10.51 -4.38
C SER A 144 -9.87 9.90 -5.06
N GLY A 145 -9.34 8.82 -4.51
CA GLY A 145 -8.30 8.05 -5.19
C GLY A 145 -8.89 7.31 -6.38
N PHE A 146 -9.86 6.43 -6.13
CA PHE A 146 -10.63 5.73 -7.15
C PHE A 146 -12.09 6.17 -7.15
N TRP A 147 -12.66 6.37 -8.33
CA TRP A 147 -14.00 6.93 -8.50
C TRP A 147 -14.78 6.15 -9.55
N ASP A 148 -15.86 5.50 -9.11
CA ASP A 148 -16.88 4.90 -9.97
C ASP A 148 -18.25 5.49 -9.61
N ASN A 149 -18.69 6.46 -10.42
CA ASN A 149 -20.05 7.02 -10.35
C ASN A 149 -20.80 6.78 -11.67
N ASN A 150 -20.66 5.56 -12.21
CA ASN A 150 -21.15 5.18 -13.52
C ASN A 150 -21.65 3.73 -13.51
N THR A 151 -21.88 3.16 -14.69
CA THR A 151 -22.27 1.74 -14.87
C THR A 151 -21.08 0.78 -14.86
N ALA A 152 -19.93 1.18 -14.31
CA ALA A 152 -18.75 0.33 -14.29
C ALA A 152 -18.97 -0.91 -13.42
N HIS A 153 -18.36 -2.04 -13.80
CA HIS A 153 -18.58 -3.31 -13.10
C HIS A 153 -17.43 -4.30 -13.25
N HIS A 154 -17.29 -5.24 -12.32
CA HIS A 154 -16.17 -6.19 -12.28
C HIS A 154 -14.82 -5.45 -12.20
N LEU A 155 -14.71 -4.59 -11.18
CA LEU A 155 -13.50 -3.83 -10.88
C LEU A 155 -12.69 -4.56 -9.79
N TYR A 156 -11.38 -4.61 -9.95
CA TYR A 156 -10.47 -5.27 -9.02
C TYR A 156 -9.34 -4.29 -8.67
N LEU A 157 -9.34 -3.77 -7.45
CA LEU A 157 -8.31 -2.88 -6.93
C LEU A 157 -7.45 -3.69 -5.94
N LEU A 158 -6.24 -4.03 -6.36
CA LEU A 158 -5.42 -5.05 -5.73
C LEU A 158 -4.07 -4.49 -5.29
N GLY A 159 -3.66 -4.67 -4.04
CA GLY A 159 -2.30 -4.33 -3.61
C GLY A 159 -1.96 -2.84 -3.62
N ASN A 160 -2.93 -1.94 -3.80
CA ASN A 160 -2.67 -0.50 -3.94
C ASN A 160 -2.43 0.16 -2.58
N HIS A 161 -1.69 1.26 -2.60
CA HIS A 161 -1.47 2.13 -1.45
C HIS A 161 -2.25 3.43 -1.68
N ILE A 162 -3.35 3.62 -0.96
CA ILE A 162 -4.29 4.73 -1.16
C ILE A 162 -4.27 5.60 0.07
N HIS A 163 -3.70 6.79 -0.06
CA HIS A 163 -3.46 7.61 1.13
C HIS A 163 -3.38 9.09 0.86
N HIS A 164 -3.46 9.88 1.93
CA HIS A 164 -3.48 11.33 1.85
C HIS A 164 -4.51 11.85 0.82
N ILE A 165 -5.73 11.31 0.86
CA ILE A 165 -6.81 11.72 -0.04
C ILE A 165 -7.66 12.77 0.66
N ALA A 166 -7.77 13.93 0.02
CA ALA A 166 -8.54 15.09 0.48
C ALA A 166 -8.06 15.74 1.80
N ASN A 167 -6.83 15.53 2.26
CA ASN A 167 -6.29 16.18 3.48
C ASN A 167 -5.90 17.64 3.23
N TYR A 168 -6.90 18.48 2.99
CA TYR A 168 -6.76 19.93 2.90
C TYR A 168 -7.93 20.63 3.61
N CYS A 169 -7.75 21.91 3.94
CA CYS A 169 -8.83 22.72 4.48
C CYS A 169 -9.85 23.03 3.38
N THR A 170 -11.13 22.72 3.60
CA THR A 170 -12.17 22.92 2.56
C THR A 170 -13.06 24.15 2.79
N ASP A 171 -12.66 25.06 3.67
CA ASP A 171 -13.42 26.30 3.90
C ASP A 171 -13.51 27.12 2.60
N GLY A 172 -14.74 27.46 2.19
CA GLY A 172 -15.01 28.15 0.92
C GLY A 172 -14.94 27.28 -0.34
N ASP A 173 -14.71 25.97 -0.24
CA ASP A 173 -14.79 25.03 -1.37
C ASP A 173 -16.24 24.81 -1.80
N ALA A 174 -16.57 24.90 -3.09
CA ALA A 174 -17.92 24.62 -3.58
C ALA A 174 -18.32 23.13 -3.41
N ASP A 175 -17.33 22.24 -3.24
CA ASP A 175 -17.50 20.79 -3.11
C ASP A 175 -17.52 20.33 -1.63
N HIS A 176 -17.66 21.25 -0.66
CA HIS A 176 -17.71 20.89 0.77
C HIS A 176 -18.90 20.00 1.14
N ALA A 177 -19.96 20.02 0.32
CA ALA A 177 -21.23 19.34 0.54
C ALA A 177 -21.21 17.84 0.17
N TYR A 178 -20.10 17.32 -0.37
CA TYR A 178 -19.95 15.91 -0.73
C TYR A 178 -18.84 15.23 0.06
N GLY A 179 -19.06 13.96 0.39
CA GLY A 179 -18.09 13.10 1.08
C GLY A 179 -16.88 12.77 0.22
N LYS A 180 -15.69 12.69 0.84
CA LYS A 180 -14.42 12.34 0.17
C LYS A 180 -14.07 10.88 0.41
N SER A 181 -13.26 10.27 -0.44
CA SER A 181 -12.97 8.85 -0.23
C SER A 181 -11.71 8.32 -0.88
N GLY A 182 -11.07 7.34 -0.23
CA GLY A 182 -9.98 6.59 -0.85
C GLY A 182 -10.47 5.91 -2.13
N ALA A 183 -11.61 5.23 -2.04
CA ALA A 183 -12.36 4.78 -3.20
C ALA A 183 -13.87 4.91 -3.03
N TYR A 184 -14.53 5.34 -4.10
CA TYR A 184 -15.98 5.44 -4.21
C TYR A 184 -16.49 4.51 -5.31
N SER A 185 -17.51 3.72 -5.00
CA SER A 185 -18.36 3.05 -5.99
C SER A 185 -19.82 3.33 -5.66
N GLY A 186 -20.50 4.08 -6.51
CA GLY A 186 -21.88 4.52 -6.32
C GLY A 186 -22.59 4.92 -7.62
N GLU A 187 -23.85 5.33 -7.48
CA GLU A 187 -24.85 5.61 -8.53
C GLU A 187 -24.74 4.89 -9.89
N ALA A 188 -25.52 3.82 -9.99
CA ALA A 188 -26.33 3.38 -11.13
C ALA A 188 -27.08 2.15 -10.59
N PHE A 189 -28.40 2.03 -10.78
CA PHE A 189 -29.17 0.82 -10.41
C PHE A 189 -28.84 -0.36 -11.34
N GLN A 190 -27.55 -0.69 -11.47
CA GLN A 190 -26.99 -1.79 -12.23
C GLN A 190 -26.14 -2.63 -11.28
N PRO A 191 -26.08 -3.95 -11.47
CA PRO A 191 -25.28 -4.80 -10.60
C PRO A 191 -23.79 -4.44 -10.73
N LYS A 192 -23.22 -3.88 -9.66
CA LYS A 192 -21.79 -3.60 -9.55
C LYS A 192 -21.08 -4.72 -8.81
N TYR A 193 -19.98 -5.16 -9.40
CA TYR A 193 -19.09 -6.18 -8.85
C TYR A 193 -17.75 -5.51 -8.58
N ILE A 194 -17.29 -5.49 -7.34
CA ILE A 194 -16.05 -4.79 -6.97
C ILE A 194 -15.28 -5.57 -5.91
N THR A 195 -13.97 -5.67 -6.12
CA THR A 195 -13.04 -6.31 -5.20
C THR A 195 -11.96 -5.32 -4.80
N PHE A 196 -11.77 -5.17 -3.49
CA PHE A 196 -10.64 -4.52 -2.84
C PHE A 196 -9.85 -5.60 -2.13
N ASP A 197 -8.68 -5.95 -2.65
CA ASP A 197 -7.82 -6.99 -2.07
C ASP A 197 -6.44 -6.43 -1.74
N SER A 198 -5.93 -6.71 -0.53
CA SER A 198 -4.53 -6.46 -0.19
C SER A 198 -4.09 -4.98 -0.28
N ASN A 199 -5.03 -4.04 -0.25
CA ASN A 199 -4.72 -2.61 -0.28
C ASN A 199 -4.35 -2.10 1.11
N ILE A 200 -3.53 -1.05 1.14
CA ILE A 200 -3.24 -0.25 2.34
C ILE A 200 -3.96 1.10 2.17
N ILE A 201 -4.89 1.42 3.07
CA ILE A 201 -5.78 2.58 2.94
C ILE A 201 -5.79 3.41 4.22
N HIS A 202 -5.21 4.61 4.17
CA HIS A 202 -5.05 5.45 5.36
C HIS A 202 -5.00 6.94 5.08
N ASP A 203 -5.11 7.75 6.14
CA ASP A 203 -5.10 9.22 6.06
C ASP A 203 -6.14 9.73 5.05
N ILE A 204 -7.34 9.17 5.06
CA ILE A 204 -8.42 9.54 4.15
C ILE A 204 -9.34 10.57 4.81
N GLY A 205 -9.55 11.69 4.11
CA GLY A 205 -10.54 12.70 4.45
C GLY A 205 -9.95 14.06 4.78
N ARG A 206 -10.86 15.01 4.95
CA ARG A 206 -10.52 16.41 5.18
C ARG A 206 -9.92 16.65 6.56
N LEU A 207 -9.05 17.65 6.65
CA LEU A 207 -8.43 18.08 7.90
C LEU A 207 -9.48 18.62 8.87
N ALA A 208 -9.28 18.44 10.17
CA ALA A 208 -10.19 18.92 11.20
C ALA A 208 -10.03 20.43 11.49
N GLU A 209 -11.00 21.01 12.22
CA GLU A 209 -10.86 22.38 12.75
C GLU A 209 -9.61 22.49 13.64
N GLY A 210 -8.75 23.47 13.37
CA GLY A 210 -7.49 23.69 14.08
C GLY A 210 -6.33 22.81 13.61
N GLU A 211 -6.59 21.76 12.83
CA GLU A 211 -5.55 20.93 12.24
C GLU A 211 -4.85 21.70 11.12
N GLN A 212 -3.51 21.76 11.15
CA GLN A 212 -2.69 22.48 10.16
C GLN A 212 -3.16 23.93 9.86
N GLY A 213 -3.82 24.58 10.81
CA GLY A 213 -4.36 25.95 10.65
C GLY A 213 -5.68 26.02 9.88
N CYS A 214 -6.36 24.90 9.65
CA CYS A 214 -7.69 24.88 9.07
C CYS A 214 -8.72 25.55 9.99
N HIS A 215 -9.53 26.42 9.40
CA HIS A 215 -10.63 27.11 10.06
C HIS A 215 -11.87 27.04 9.18
N TYR A 216 -12.97 26.51 9.70
CA TYR A 216 -14.23 26.35 9.02
C TYR A 216 -15.20 27.46 9.43
N SER A 217 -15.52 28.34 8.49
CA SER A 217 -16.43 29.48 8.73
C SER A 217 -17.90 29.07 8.82
N ASP A 218 -18.27 27.94 8.20
CA ASP A 218 -19.62 27.34 8.30
C ASP A 218 -19.65 26.21 9.33
N PRO A 219 -20.37 26.36 10.46
CA PRO A 219 -20.51 25.29 11.45
C PRO A 219 -21.19 24.03 10.89
N ASN A 220 -21.98 24.11 9.81
CA ASN A 220 -22.53 22.92 9.15
C ASN A 220 -21.46 22.13 8.38
N THR A 221 -20.41 22.78 7.87
CA THR A 221 -19.26 22.08 7.29
C THR A 221 -18.41 21.37 8.34
N SER A 222 -18.38 21.86 9.59
CA SER A 222 -17.54 21.30 10.66
C SER A 222 -17.94 19.87 11.10
N ASP A 223 -19.17 19.46 10.82
CA ASP A 223 -19.72 18.13 11.18
C ASP A 223 -19.79 17.16 10.01
N TYR A 224 -19.89 17.69 8.79
CA TYR A 224 -20.23 16.90 7.61
C TYR A 224 -19.11 15.93 7.24
N TYR A 225 -17.87 16.41 7.12
CA TYR A 225 -16.72 15.58 6.71
C TYR A 225 -16.48 14.41 7.67
N ARG A 226 -16.67 14.64 8.97
CA ARG A 226 -16.54 13.62 10.04
C ARG A 226 -17.45 12.40 9.84
N ASN A 227 -18.50 12.53 9.03
CA ASN A 227 -19.49 11.49 8.75
C ASN A 227 -19.52 11.02 7.29
N HIS A 228 -18.79 11.67 6.39
CA HIS A 228 -18.93 11.46 4.95
C HIS A 228 -17.61 11.22 4.23
N ASP A 229 -16.47 11.36 4.92
CA ASP A 229 -15.18 11.03 4.34
C ASP A 229 -14.81 9.60 4.72
N HIS A 230 -14.65 8.72 3.74
CA HIS A 230 -14.55 7.28 3.99
C HIS A 230 -13.35 6.66 3.30
N GLY A 231 -12.71 5.66 3.92
CA GLY A 231 -11.71 4.85 3.22
C GLY A 231 -12.30 4.26 1.94
N LEU A 232 -13.36 3.47 2.09
CA LEU A 232 -14.18 2.94 1.02
C LEU A 232 -15.63 3.36 1.21
N TYR A 233 -16.25 3.97 0.20
CA TYR A 233 -17.70 4.17 0.14
C TYR A 233 -18.30 3.32 -0.98
N ILE A 234 -19.09 2.32 -0.59
CA ILE A 234 -19.65 1.31 -1.49
C ILE A 234 -21.17 1.38 -1.40
N SER A 235 -21.80 1.71 -2.51
CA SER A 235 -23.23 1.97 -2.59
C SER A 235 -23.84 1.27 -3.80
N GLN A 236 -25.00 0.64 -3.62
CA GLN A 236 -25.75 -0.05 -4.69
C GLN A 236 -24.94 -1.16 -5.41
N ALA A 237 -23.98 -1.79 -4.73
CA ALA A 237 -23.22 -2.91 -5.29
C ALA A 237 -23.83 -4.28 -4.91
N VAL A 238 -23.63 -5.31 -5.72
CA VAL A 238 -24.30 -6.63 -5.55
C VAL A 238 -23.32 -7.76 -5.22
N GLU A 239 -22.04 -7.60 -5.52
CA GLU A 239 -21.01 -8.56 -5.17
C GLU A 239 -19.75 -7.79 -4.80
N VAL A 240 -19.50 -7.72 -3.50
CA VAL A 240 -18.45 -6.87 -2.94
C VAL A 240 -17.51 -7.73 -2.12
N ALA A 241 -16.23 -7.68 -2.45
CA ALA A 241 -15.17 -8.26 -1.63
C ALA A 241 -14.27 -7.14 -1.11
N VAL A 242 -14.13 -7.05 0.21
CA VAL A 242 -13.13 -6.22 0.90
C VAL A 242 -12.31 -7.19 1.72
N VAL A 243 -11.15 -7.61 1.19
CA VAL A 243 -10.35 -8.70 1.74
C VAL A 243 -8.87 -8.36 1.86
N ASN A 244 -8.19 -8.88 2.89
CA ASN A 244 -6.74 -8.68 3.09
C ASN A 244 -6.30 -7.20 3.18
N ASN A 245 -7.21 -6.24 3.34
CA ASN A 245 -6.82 -4.83 3.37
C ASN A 245 -6.37 -4.42 4.77
N VAL A 246 -5.47 -3.45 4.82
CA VAL A 246 -5.05 -2.77 6.03
C VAL A 246 -5.58 -1.34 6.01
N PHE A 247 -6.37 -0.99 7.01
CA PHE A 247 -6.94 0.34 7.20
C PHE A 247 -6.39 0.97 8.47
N TYR A 248 -5.87 2.18 8.40
CA TYR A 248 -5.47 2.94 9.58
C TYR A 248 -5.61 4.45 9.39
N ASN A 249 -5.59 5.24 10.46
CA ASN A 249 -5.67 6.72 10.43
C ASN A 249 -6.78 7.28 9.51
N ASN A 250 -7.90 6.57 9.41
CA ASN A 250 -9.08 7.06 8.72
C ASN A 250 -9.95 7.78 9.75
N ASP A 251 -9.47 8.95 10.18
CA ASP A 251 -9.99 9.69 11.34
C ASP A 251 -11.36 10.35 11.05
N ASN A 252 -11.81 10.30 9.81
CA ASN A 252 -13.11 10.76 9.38
C ASN A 252 -13.95 9.61 8.82
N GLY A 253 -15.28 9.75 8.93
CA GLY A 253 -16.26 8.77 8.49
C GLY A 253 -15.94 7.34 8.91
N TRP A 254 -15.69 6.45 7.94
CA TRP A 254 -15.50 5.01 8.19
C TRP A 254 -14.48 4.44 7.21
N SER A 255 -13.69 3.47 7.64
CA SER A 255 -12.80 2.72 6.76
C SER A 255 -13.58 2.01 5.65
N VAL A 256 -14.77 1.46 5.98
CA VAL A 256 -15.70 0.90 5.00
C VAL A 256 -17.12 1.37 5.30
N ALA A 257 -17.77 2.02 4.34
CA ALA A 257 -19.17 2.41 4.39
C ALA A 257 -19.96 1.64 3.32
N LEU A 258 -20.93 0.83 3.76
CA LEU A 258 -21.86 0.11 2.90
C LEU A 258 -23.20 0.82 2.91
N ALA A 259 -23.73 1.17 1.74
CA ALA A 259 -24.95 1.97 1.64
C ALA A 259 -25.92 1.51 0.55
N ARG A 260 -27.18 1.96 0.68
CA ARG A 260 -28.16 2.03 -0.43
C ARG A 260 -28.41 0.70 -1.14
N GLY A 261 -28.71 -0.36 -0.38
CA GLY A 261 -29.07 -1.66 -0.96
C GLY A 261 -27.89 -2.48 -1.46
N THR A 262 -26.70 -2.23 -0.92
CA THR A 262 -25.52 -3.05 -1.21
C THR A 262 -25.75 -4.48 -0.70
N SER A 263 -25.41 -5.48 -1.51
CA SER A 263 -25.68 -6.88 -1.21
C SER A 263 -24.54 -7.82 -1.56
N ASN A 264 -24.59 -9.05 -1.03
CA ASN A 264 -23.57 -10.11 -1.12
C ASN A 264 -22.15 -9.56 -0.88
N VAL A 265 -21.97 -9.05 0.32
CA VAL A 265 -20.73 -8.41 0.76
C VAL A 265 -19.93 -9.38 1.60
N VAL A 266 -18.64 -9.51 1.30
CA VAL A 266 -17.64 -10.18 2.13
C VAL A 266 -16.61 -9.17 2.58
N VAL A 267 -16.55 -8.92 3.89
CA VAL A 267 -15.46 -8.18 4.55
C VAL A 267 -14.68 -9.21 5.38
N SER A 268 -13.62 -9.77 4.81
CA SER A 268 -12.87 -10.88 5.42
C SER A 268 -11.39 -10.59 5.54
N ASN A 269 -10.78 -10.99 6.66
CA ASN A 269 -9.32 -10.93 6.79
C ASN A 269 -8.74 -9.53 6.57
N ASN A 270 -9.39 -8.49 7.08
CA ASN A 270 -8.83 -7.14 7.07
C ASN A 270 -8.29 -6.78 8.46
N THR A 271 -7.33 -5.87 8.52
CA THR A 271 -6.90 -5.24 9.76
C THR A 271 -7.33 -3.78 9.76
N PHE A 272 -8.16 -3.40 10.73
CA PHE A 272 -8.59 -2.02 10.94
C PHE A 272 -7.97 -1.50 12.23
N ALA A 273 -7.24 -0.40 12.17
CA ALA A 273 -6.54 0.16 13.31
C ALA A 273 -6.81 1.66 13.46
N ARG A 274 -7.00 2.08 14.72
CA ARG A 274 -7.24 3.45 15.15
C ARG A 274 -8.62 4.00 14.77
N PRO A 275 -9.22 4.80 15.67
CA PRO A 275 -10.61 5.18 15.54
C PRO A 275 -10.82 6.39 14.64
N ASN A 276 -12.03 6.51 14.09
CA ASN A 276 -12.63 7.84 13.93
C ASN A 276 -12.97 8.38 15.35
N PRO A 277 -12.32 9.44 15.86
CA PRO A 277 -12.54 9.92 17.23
C PRO A 277 -13.93 10.53 17.44
N TRP A 278 -14.70 10.76 16.37
CA TRP A 278 -15.99 11.43 16.40
C TRP A 278 -17.18 10.48 16.34
N ARG A 279 -16.99 9.24 15.87
CA ARG A 279 -18.06 8.29 15.59
C ARG A 279 -17.65 6.85 15.88
N ASP A 280 -18.64 6.05 16.22
CA ASP A 280 -18.48 4.60 16.35
C ASP A 280 -18.23 3.95 14.99
N GLY A 281 -17.43 2.89 14.99
CA GLY A 281 -17.26 1.98 13.87
C GLY A 281 -16.00 2.22 13.06
N HIS A 282 -15.34 1.14 12.66
CA HIS A 282 -14.48 1.11 11.47
C HIS A 282 -15.32 0.81 10.21
N ILE A 283 -16.40 0.05 10.38
CA ILE A 283 -17.37 -0.27 9.33
C ILE A 283 -18.70 0.40 9.65
N SER A 284 -19.35 0.99 8.64
CA SER A 284 -20.71 1.48 8.72
C SER A 284 -21.61 0.75 7.73
N ILE A 285 -22.76 0.27 8.19
CA ILE A 285 -23.81 -0.32 7.36
C ILE A 285 -25.03 0.60 7.43
N TYR A 286 -25.25 1.34 6.35
CA TYR A 286 -26.19 2.44 6.30
C TYR A 286 -27.34 2.20 5.31
N SER A 287 -28.57 2.56 5.72
CA SER A 287 -29.75 2.58 4.84
C SER A 287 -30.21 4.02 4.64
N PHE A 288 -30.51 4.43 3.40
CA PHE A 288 -31.20 5.68 3.13
C PHE A 288 -32.67 5.40 2.72
N PRO A 289 -33.64 6.18 3.22
CA PRO A 289 -35.05 5.98 2.90
C PRO A 289 -35.38 6.25 1.42
N ASP A 290 -34.53 7.01 0.71
CA ASP A 290 -34.74 7.39 -0.69
C ASP A 290 -34.71 6.21 -1.67
N THR A 291 -33.95 5.15 -1.36
CA THR A 291 -33.91 3.93 -2.18
C THR A 291 -35.03 2.94 -1.83
N GLY A 292 -35.50 2.94 -0.58
CA GLY A 292 -36.45 1.94 -0.08
C GLY A 292 -35.90 0.50 -0.03
N VAL A 293 -34.58 0.31 -0.21
CA VAL A 293 -33.92 -1.01 -0.26
C VAL A 293 -32.90 -1.12 0.87
N ALA A 294 -33.00 -2.20 1.65
CA ALA A 294 -32.04 -2.51 2.72
C ALA A 294 -30.79 -3.21 2.16
N ASN A 295 -29.67 -3.12 2.88
CA ASN A 295 -28.51 -3.94 2.54
C ASN A 295 -28.75 -5.40 2.96
N GLU A 296 -28.26 -6.37 2.18
CA GLU A 296 -28.58 -7.79 2.39
C GLU A 296 -27.36 -8.71 2.17
N ASN A 297 -27.29 -9.83 2.88
CA ASN A 297 -26.24 -10.85 2.76
C ASN A 297 -24.84 -10.27 2.98
N ILE A 298 -24.57 -9.81 4.20
CA ILE A 298 -23.29 -9.22 4.59
C ILE A 298 -22.55 -10.19 5.51
N LEU A 299 -21.34 -10.59 5.13
CA LEU A 299 -20.43 -11.39 5.93
C LEU A 299 -19.25 -10.54 6.38
N ILE A 300 -19.06 -10.41 7.70
CA ILE A 300 -17.91 -9.73 8.31
C ILE A 300 -17.17 -10.76 9.17
N GLN A 301 -15.99 -11.20 8.73
CA GLN A 301 -15.29 -12.27 9.42
C GLN A 301 -13.77 -12.16 9.43
N ASN A 302 -13.12 -12.86 10.36
CA ASN A 302 -11.66 -12.93 10.41
C ASN A 302 -10.99 -11.55 10.38
N ASN A 303 -11.65 -10.47 10.80
CA ASN A 303 -11.05 -9.14 10.80
C ASN A 303 -10.47 -8.83 12.18
N ILE A 304 -9.38 -8.06 12.21
CA ILE A 304 -8.91 -7.41 13.43
C ILE A 304 -9.50 -5.99 13.46
N PHE A 305 -10.19 -5.65 14.55
CA PHE A 305 -10.61 -4.30 14.88
C PHE A 305 -9.83 -3.84 16.11
N PHE A 306 -8.81 -3.01 15.87
CA PHE A 306 -7.93 -2.50 16.91
C PHE A 306 -8.22 -1.02 17.19
N GLU A 307 -8.66 -0.74 18.41
CA GLU A 307 -8.98 0.59 18.93
C GLU A 307 -10.07 1.38 18.16
N PRO A 308 -11.21 0.78 17.76
CA PRO A 308 -12.39 1.61 17.46
C PRO A 308 -12.90 2.28 18.75
N THR A 309 -13.71 3.33 18.63
CA THR A 309 -14.25 4.07 19.79
C THR A 309 -15.18 3.25 20.69
N ALA A 310 -16.47 3.12 20.34
CA ALA A 310 -17.46 2.41 21.16
C ALA A 310 -17.93 1.09 20.54
N ALA A 311 -17.73 0.91 19.23
CA ALA A 311 -17.99 -0.34 18.52
C ALA A 311 -17.15 -0.45 17.24
N ALA A 312 -16.87 -1.68 16.78
CA ALA A 312 -16.22 -1.94 15.50
C ALA A 312 -17.11 -1.68 14.28
N ILE A 313 -18.42 -1.89 14.42
CA ILE A 313 -19.40 -1.81 13.35
C ILE A 313 -20.54 -0.91 13.82
N ARG A 314 -20.85 0.12 13.04
CA ARG A 314 -22.03 0.95 13.24
C ARG A 314 -23.13 0.53 12.26
N SER A 315 -24.30 0.19 12.78
CA SER A 315 -25.45 -0.21 11.97
C SER A 315 -26.64 0.74 12.16
N SER A 316 -27.17 1.26 11.05
CA SER A 316 -28.32 2.18 11.05
C SER A 316 -29.57 1.67 10.33
N GLY A 317 -29.68 0.37 10.03
CA GLY A 317 -30.77 -0.19 9.21
C GLY A 317 -32.18 0.11 9.76
N ASP A 318 -32.33 0.16 11.07
CA ASP A 318 -33.62 0.41 11.73
C ASP A 318 -34.05 1.87 11.74
N LEU A 319 -33.13 2.80 11.51
CA LEU A 319 -33.40 4.23 11.62
C LEU A 319 -34.48 4.70 10.64
N TYR A 320 -34.61 3.98 9.51
CA TYR A 320 -35.54 4.30 8.43
C TYR A 320 -36.50 3.15 8.09
N GLY A 321 -36.63 2.16 8.99
CA GLY A 321 -37.50 1.00 8.76
C GLY A 321 -36.99 0.06 7.65
N LEU A 322 -35.68 0.03 7.40
CA LEU A 322 -35.02 -0.80 6.39
C LEU A 322 -33.94 -1.69 7.05
N PRO A 323 -34.35 -2.63 7.93
CA PRO A 323 -33.42 -3.50 8.65
C PRO A 323 -32.59 -4.31 7.66
N HIS A 324 -31.27 -4.29 7.83
CA HIS A 324 -30.34 -5.07 7.02
C HIS A 324 -30.57 -6.57 7.25
N ARG A 325 -30.53 -7.39 6.20
CA ARG A 325 -30.88 -8.83 6.27
C ARG A 325 -29.67 -9.72 6.01
N GLY A 326 -29.65 -10.90 6.62
CA GLY A 326 -28.58 -11.88 6.37
C GLY A 326 -27.18 -11.39 6.77
N VAL A 327 -27.09 -10.61 7.85
CA VAL A 327 -25.81 -10.11 8.36
C VAL A 327 -25.20 -11.13 9.31
N THR A 328 -24.00 -11.60 9.00
CA THR A 328 -23.21 -12.54 9.80
C THR A 328 -21.88 -11.90 10.20
N ILE A 329 -21.57 -11.89 11.49
CA ILE A 329 -20.35 -11.33 12.07
C ILE A 329 -19.67 -12.41 12.90
N ARG A 330 -18.58 -12.99 12.39
CA ARG A 330 -17.95 -14.15 13.05
C ARG A 330 -16.44 -14.14 13.04
N ASN A 331 -15.82 -14.77 14.03
CA ASN A 331 -14.36 -14.98 14.07
C ASN A 331 -13.55 -13.69 13.89
N ASN A 332 -14.06 -12.55 14.33
CA ASN A 332 -13.29 -11.30 14.37
C ASN A 332 -12.60 -11.16 15.72
N LEU A 333 -11.49 -10.43 15.76
CA LEU A 333 -10.85 -9.97 16.99
C LEU A 333 -11.16 -8.49 17.19
N LEU A 334 -11.58 -8.11 18.40
CA LEU A 334 -11.83 -6.72 18.80
C LEU A 334 -11.04 -6.37 20.05
N LEU A 335 -10.23 -5.32 19.99
CA LEU A 335 -9.66 -4.62 21.14
C LEU A 335 -10.01 -3.14 21.09
N GLY A 336 -10.29 -2.53 22.25
CA GLY A 336 -10.46 -1.07 22.40
C GLY A 336 -11.89 -0.55 22.38
N ALA A 337 -12.90 -1.42 22.17
CA ALA A 337 -14.31 -1.07 22.31
C ALA A 337 -15.12 -2.13 23.07
N ASP A 338 -16.26 -1.70 23.63
CA ASP A 338 -17.12 -2.54 24.48
C ASP A 338 -17.93 -3.61 23.72
N ARG A 339 -18.11 -3.43 22.41
CA ARG A 339 -18.99 -4.28 21.60
C ARG A 339 -18.58 -4.30 20.14
N LEU A 340 -18.96 -5.36 19.42
CA LEU A 340 -18.76 -5.41 17.97
C LEU A 340 -19.67 -4.47 17.21
N VAL A 341 -20.95 -4.39 17.61
CA VAL A 341 -21.97 -3.65 16.86
C VAL A 341 -22.64 -2.61 17.74
N SER A 342 -22.65 -1.36 17.30
CA SER A 342 -23.56 -0.34 17.81
C SER A 342 -24.73 -0.15 16.85
N TYR A 343 -25.93 -0.04 17.43
CA TYR A 343 -27.18 0.16 16.69
C TYR A 343 -27.67 1.59 16.92
N VAL A 344 -27.92 2.32 15.83
CA VAL A 344 -28.36 3.72 15.92
C VAL A 344 -29.79 3.85 16.48
N SER A 345 -30.64 2.85 16.24
CA SER A 345 -31.99 2.75 16.79
C SER A 345 -32.45 1.29 16.78
N GLY A 346 -33.31 0.90 17.73
CA GLY A 346 -33.83 -0.47 17.82
C GLY A 346 -32.82 -1.48 18.39
N ASP A 347 -33.33 -2.57 18.95
CA ASP A 347 -32.50 -3.72 19.34
C ASP A 347 -32.51 -4.74 18.20
N LEU A 348 -31.43 -4.71 17.41
CA LEU A 348 -31.21 -5.55 16.24
C LEU A 348 -30.49 -6.86 16.55
N THR A 349 -30.27 -7.17 17.84
CA THR A 349 -29.52 -8.37 18.27
C THR A 349 -30.12 -9.67 17.74
N ASN A 350 -31.42 -9.73 17.46
CA ASN A 350 -32.11 -10.90 16.93
C ASN A 350 -32.03 -11.05 15.39
N ILE A 351 -31.47 -10.07 14.67
CA ILE A 351 -31.37 -10.09 13.20
C ILE A 351 -29.97 -10.52 12.74
N TYR A 352 -28.94 -10.25 13.56
CA TYR A 352 -27.55 -10.53 13.20
C TYR A 352 -27.09 -11.84 13.80
N VAL A 353 -26.34 -12.62 13.01
CA VAL A 353 -25.66 -13.82 13.51
C VAL A 353 -24.27 -13.39 13.99
N ILE A 354 -24.09 -13.28 15.31
CA ILE A 354 -22.81 -12.88 15.92
C ILE A 354 -22.23 -14.07 16.70
N GLN A 355 -21.09 -14.61 16.29
CA GLN A 355 -20.52 -15.82 16.91
C GLN A 355 -19.01 -15.97 16.76
N GLY A 356 -18.35 -16.65 17.70
CA GLY A 356 -16.94 -17.03 17.59
C GLY A 356 -15.95 -15.86 17.54
N ASN A 357 -16.34 -14.64 17.94
CA ASN A 357 -15.47 -13.48 17.98
C ASN A 357 -14.66 -13.43 19.29
N ILE A 358 -13.44 -12.91 19.22
CA ILE A 358 -12.53 -12.69 20.34
C ILE A 358 -12.64 -11.21 20.75
N LEU A 359 -12.96 -10.92 22.01
CA LEU A 359 -13.18 -9.56 22.50
C LEU A 359 -12.23 -9.25 23.66
N GLY A 360 -11.63 -8.06 23.65
CA GLY A 360 -10.78 -7.56 24.73
C GLY A 360 -9.36 -8.13 24.75
N GLU A 361 -8.96 -8.87 23.71
CA GLU A 361 -7.63 -9.46 23.60
C GLU A 361 -6.76 -8.64 22.64
N ASP A 362 -5.50 -8.44 23.00
CA ASP A 362 -4.53 -7.69 22.21
C ASP A 362 -4.06 -8.51 21.00
N PRO A 363 -4.16 -8.00 19.75
CA PRO A 363 -3.65 -8.71 18.58
C PRO A 363 -2.12 -8.87 18.57
N HIS A 364 -1.38 -8.19 19.44
CA HIS A 364 0.08 -8.27 19.57
C HIS A 364 0.79 -8.07 18.23
N PHE A 365 0.57 -6.88 17.65
CA PHE A 365 1.24 -6.46 16.42
C PHE A 365 2.77 -6.37 16.60
N LEU A 366 3.48 -6.60 15.50
CA LEU A 366 4.94 -6.64 15.44
C LEU A 366 5.56 -5.26 15.72
N ASP A 367 5.04 -4.21 15.09
CA ASP A 367 5.56 -2.84 15.27
C ASP A 367 4.45 -1.80 15.04
N LEU A 368 3.56 -1.69 16.03
CA LEU A 368 2.42 -0.77 16.02
C LEU A 368 2.82 0.73 15.85
N PRO A 369 3.88 1.26 16.48
CA PRO A 369 4.32 2.64 16.28
C PRO A 369 4.61 3.01 14.82
N HIS A 370 5.06 2.04 14.01
CA HIS A 370 5.36 2.25 12.59
C HIS A 370 4.30 1.67 11.64
N ASN A 371 3.09 1.40 12.14
CA ASN A 371 1.97 0.84 11.36
C ASN A 371 2.23 -0.57 10.79
N ASP A 372 3.10 -1.35 11.41
CA ASP A 372 3.30 -2.75 11.04
C ASP A 372 2.34 -3.65 11.82
N PHE A 373 1.25 -4.02 11.14
CA PHE A 373 0.17 -4.81 11.72
C PHE A 373 0.34 -6.31 11.53
N ARG A 374 1.54 -6.79 11.17
CA ARG A 374 1.87 -8.23 11.23
C ARG A 374 1.82 -8.71 12.68
N LEU A 375 1.54 -9.98 12.90
CA LEU A 375 1.34 -10.54 14.24
C LEU A 375 2.66 -11.07 14.83
N THR A 376 2.84 -10.93 16.14
CA THR A 376 3.87 -11.66 16.89
C THR A 376 3.36 -13.04 17.30
N ALA A 377 4.27 -13.95 17.66
CA ALA A 377 3.96 -15.35 17.99
C ALA A 377 3.01 -15.54 19.20
N SER A 378 2.81 -14.52 20.03
CA SER A 378 1.87 -14.57 21.16
C SER A 378 0.46 -14.12 20.80
N SER A 379 0.22 -13.73 19.55
CA SER A 379 -1.07 -13.18 19.13
C SER A 379 -2.20 -14.20 19.27
N PRO A 380 -3.35 -13.81 19.87
CA PRO A 380 -4.56 -14.62 19.92
C PRO A 380 -5.30 -14.69 18.57
N ALA A 381 -4.84 -13.95 17.56
CA ALA A 381 -5.38 -14.01 16.20
C ALA A 381 -4.82 -15.18 15.37
N ILE A 382 -3.71 -15.78 15.80
CA ILE A 382 -3.07 -16.93 15.14
C ILE A 382 -3.98 -18.15 15.25
N ASP A 383 -4.20 -18.83 14.12
CA ASP A 383 -5.02 -20.04 13.98
C ASP A 383 -6.48 -19.92 14.48
N ALA A 384 -6.96 -18.71 14.76
CA ALA A 384 -8.26 -18.46 15.40
C ALA A 384 -9.41 -18.15 14.42
N GLY A 385 -9.06 -17.94 13.16
CA GLY A 385 -9.99 -17.66 12.07
C GLY A 385 -10.68 -18.89 11.51
N THR A 386 -11.70 -18.66 10.68
CA THR A 386 -12.41 -19.72 9.94
C THR A 386 -11.89 -19.81 8.50
N ALA A 387 -11.67 -21.02 7.98
CA ALA A 387 -11.33 -21.26 6.58
C ALA A 387 -12.49 -20.96 5.61
N GLN A 388 -13.73 -21.07 6.09
CA GLN A 388 -14.92 -20.89 5.27
C GLN A 388 -15.02 -19.44 4.78
N ASP A 389 -15.07 -19.23 3.46
CA ASP A 389 -15.15 -17.92 2.79
C ASP A 389 -13.94 -17.00 3.04
N ALA A 390 -12.83 -17.56 3.55
CA ALA A 390 -11.58 -16.83 3.71
C ALA A 390 -10.74 -16.87 2.42
N PRO A 391 -9.99 -15.81 2.10
CA PRO A 391 -9.09 -15.81 0.96
C PRO A 391 -7.94 -16.80 1.15
N SER A 392 -7.52 -17.44 0.06
CA SER A 392 -6.46 -18.47 0.03
C SER A 392 -5.05 -17.93 0.26
N THR A 393 -4.87 -16.62 0.20
CA THR A 393 -3.61 -15.92 0.44
C THR A 393 -3.85 -14.65 1.25
N ASP A 394 -2.85 -14.22 2.00
CA ASP A 394 -2.83 -12.97 2.74
C ASP A 394 -2.45 -11.76 1.88
N SER A 395 -2.33 -10.59 2.53
CA SER A 395 -2.01 -9.32 1.88
C SER A 395 -0.65 -9.26 1.20
N GLU A 396 0.26 -10.15 1.56
CA GLU A 396 1.61 -10.27 1.00
C GLU A 396 1.75 -11.51 0.08
N GLY A 397 0.63 -12.19 -0.20
CA GLY A 397 0.58 -13.36 -1.06
C GLY A 397 0.95 -14.68 -0.39
N VAL A 398 1.13 -14.70 0.94
CA VAL A 398 1.38 -15.92 1.71
C VAL A 398 0.13 -16.80 1.71
N HIS A 399 0.28 -18.09 1.39
CA HIS A 399 -0.83 -19.03 1.40
C HIS A 399 -1.40 -19.29 2.79
N ARG A 400 -2.72 -19.44 2.90
CA ARG A 400 -3.40 -19.83 4.15
C ARG A 400 -3.91 -21.28 4.09
N PRO A 401 -3.89 -22.04 5.20
CA PRO A 401 -3.26 -21.73 6.48
C PRO A 401 -1.75 -22.08 6.47
N GLN A 402 -0.94 -21.38 7.26
CA GLN A 402 0.45 -21.78 7.56
C GLN A 402 0.54 -22.61 8.84
N GLY A 403 -0.34 -22.36 9.81
CA GLY A 403 -0.47 -23.12 11.05
C GLY A 403 -1.61 -24.14 11.02
N ALA A 404 -2.22 -24.37 12.20
CA ALA A 404 -3.35 -25.29 12.37
C ALA A 404 -4.69 -24.73 11.86
N GLY A 405 -4.79 -23.41 11.64
CA GLY A 405 -5.99 -22.68 11.29
C GLY A 405 -5.68 -21.45 10.45
N TYR A 406 -6.72 -20.70 10.07
CA TYR A 406 -6.53 -19.44 9.35
C TYR A 406 -6.30 -18.31 10.36
N GLU A 407 -5.47 -17.33 10.01
CA GLU A 407 -5.34 -16.12 10.82
C GLU A 407 -6.59 -15.24 10.76
N ILE A 408 -6.84 -14.53 11.87
CA ILE A 408 -7.67 -13.33 11.89
C ILE A 408 -6.76 -12.14 11.52
N GLY A 409 -7.18 -11.30 10.58
CA GLY A 409 -6.45 -10.12 10.11
C GLY A 409 -5.93 -10.24 8.68
N ALA A 410 -5.26 -9.18 8.23
CA ALA A 410 -4.73 -9.04 6.86
C ALA A 410 -3.52 -9.95 6.57
N HIS A 411 -2.75 -10.30 7.59
CA HIS A 411 -1.51 -11.05 7.46
C HIS A 411 -1.66 -12.48 7.99
N GLU A 412 -1.04 -13.42 7.32
CA GLU A 412 -0.85 -14.79 7.80
C GLU A 412 0.41 -14.86 8.67
N PHE A 413 0.32 -15.54 9.80
CA PHE A 413 1.45 -15.76 10.68
C PHE A 413 2.22 -17.01 10.22
N LEU A 414 3.52 -16.87 9.99
CA LEU A 414 4.36 -18.01 9.66
C LEU A 414 4.75 -18.75 10.95
N GLU A 415 4.13 -19.90 11.25
CA GLU A 415 4.53 -20.77 12.37
C GLU A 415 6.01 -21.15 12.25
N GLY A 416 6.78 -20.90 13.32
CA GLY A 416 8.26 -20.93 13.30
C GLY A 416 8.91 -19.55 13.20
N GLY A 417 8.10 -18.49 13.24
CA GLY A 417 8.49 -17.15 12.82
C GLY A 417 8.68 -17.12 11.31
N VAL A 418 8.75 -15.93 10.71
CA VAL A 418 9.65 -15.81 9.57
C VAL A 418 10.97 -16.37 10.10
N THR A 419 11.43 -17.54 9.64
CA THR A 419 12.78 -17.99 10.01
C THR A 419 13.65 -16.84 9.55
N PRO A 420 14.24 -16.03 10.46
CA PRO A 420 14.87 -14.81 10.04
C PRO A 420 15.90 -15.18 8.99
N SER A 421 15.88 -14.46 7.87
CA SER A 421 16.83 -14.74 6.79
C SER A 421 18.27 -14.62 7.30
N PHE A 422 18.44 -13.88 8.41
CA PHE A 422 19.68 -13.67 9.15
C PHE A 422 19.52 -13.99 10.64
N SER A 423 20.40 -14.84 11.15
CA SER A 423 20.41 -15.31 12.54
C SER A 423 20.67 -14.23 13.60
N ASP A 424 21.19 -13.08 13.19
CA ASP A 424 21.55 -11.92 14.01
C ASP A 424 20.60 -10.73 13.82
N VAL A 425 19.53 -10.89 13.03
CA VAL A 425 18.42 -9.94 12.92
C VAL A 425 17.12 -10.66 13.27
N PRO A 426 16.89 -10.97 14.56
CA PRO A 426 15.65 -11.62 14.99
C PRO A 426 14.42 -10.72 14.78
N PRO A 427 13.18 -11.25 14.83
CA PRO A 427 11.97 -10.48 14.57
C PRO A 427 11.75 -9.26 15.48
N ASP A 428 12.34 -9.25 16.67
CA ASP A 428 12.32 -8.14 17.63
C ASP A 428 13.46 -7.12 17.41
N HIS A 429 14.36 -7.37 16.46
CA HIS A 429 15.36 -6.39 16.06
C HIS A 429 14.67 -5.23 15.32
N TRP A 430 14.98 -3.99 15.69
CA TRP A 430 14.32 -2.80 15.14
C TRP A 430 14.39 -2.70 13.61
N ALA A 431 15.48 -3.19 13.02
CA ALA A 431 15.70 -3.17 11.57
C ALA A 431 15.15 -4.42 10.85
N PHE A 432 14.50 -5.34 11.56
CA PHE A 432 14.07 -6.63 11.02
C PHE A 432 13.22 -6.49 9.75
N SER A 433 12.19 -5.65 9.80
CA SER A 433 11.29 -5.42 8.66
C SER A 433 12.04 -4.92 7.42
N TYR A 434 12.92 -3.93 7.59
CA TYR A 434 13.71 -3.34 6.50
C TYR A 434 14.71 -4.34 5.92
N VAL A 435 15.40 -5.10 6.78
CA VAL A 435 16.40 -6.09 6.36
C VAL A 435 15.74 -7.25 5.63
N GLU A 436 14.62 -7.77 6.13
CA GLU A 436 13.86 -8.82 5.45
C GLU A 436 13.31 -8.30 4.11
N ALA A 437 12.72 -7.10 4.06
CA ALA A 437 12.20 -6.52 2.82
C ALA A 437 13.30 -6.42 1.75
N LEU A 438 14.48 -5.90 2.11
CA LEU A 438 15.61 -5.82 1.19
C LEU A 438 16.18 -7.18 0.79
N TYR A 439 16.16 -8.17 1.69
CA TYR A 439 16.67 -9.51 1.39
C TYR A 439 15.71 -10.29 0.48
N GLN A 440 14.41 -10.27 0.77
CA GLN A 440 13.38 -10.87 -0.08
C GLN A 440 13.33 -10.18 -1.45
N GLY A 441 13.53 -8.87 -1.46
CA GLY A 441 13.71 -8.09 -2.68
C GLY A 441 15.02 -8.36 -3.41
N GLY A 442 15.96 -9.14 -2.85
CA GLY A 442 17.24 -9.50 -3.45
C GLY A 442 18.34 -8.42 -3.38
N TYR A 443 18.05 -7.27 -2.80
CA TYR A 443 18.98 -6.14 -2.70
C TYR A 443 20.16 -6.43 -1.77
N VAL A 444 19.94 -7.16 -0.67
CA VAL A 444 20.99 -7.52 0.30
C VAL A 444 21.16 -9.04 0.42
N LYS A 445 22.37 -9.49 0.77
CA LYS A 445 22.69 -10.91 1.00
C LYS A 445 23.26 -11.23 2.39
N GLY A 446 23.51 -10.20 3.21
CA GLY A 446 24.19 -10.32 4.50
C GLY A 446 25.71 -10.20 4.41
N CYS A 447 26.37 -10.29 5.57
CA CYS A 447 27.82 -10.21 5.73
C CYS A 447 28.49 -11.60 5.78
N ARG A 448 27.75 -12.64 6.17
CA ARG A 448 28.27 -14.01 6.34
C ARG A 448 27.21 -15.04 5.98
N GLU A 449 27.59 -16.14 5.34
CA GLU A 449 26.67 -17.22 4.96
C GLU A 449 26.78 -18.48 5.85
N THR A 450 27.95 -18.76 6.43
CA THR A 450 28.22 -19.98 7.22
C THR A 450 28.91 -19.64 8.54
N PRO A 451 28.64 -20.38 9.65
CA PRO A 451 27.77 -21.55 9.78
C PRO A 451 26.26 -21.24 9.79
N ALA A 452 25.91 -19.99 10.03
CA ALA A 452 24.57 -19.44 9.86
C ALA A 452 24.68 -18.11 9.10
N ARG A 453 23.64 -17.76 8.34
CA ARG A 453 23.59 -16.50 7.61
C ARG A 453 23.44 -15.35 8.60
N GLU A 454 24.26 -14.32 8.46
CA GLU A 454 24.26 -13.11 9.30
C GLU A 454 24.20 -11.87 8.42
N TYR A 455 23.51 -10.85 8.91
CA TYR A 455 23.40 -9.54 8.28
C TYR A 455 24.48 -8.57 8.76
N CYS A 456 24.95 -8.74 10.01
CA CYS A 456 25.79 -7.84 10.79
C CYS A 456 25.15 -6.45 10.93
N PRO A 457 23.98 -6.30 11.59
CA PRO A 457 23.23 -5.04 11.62
C PRO A 457 24.02 -3.87 12.23
N GLU A 458 24.81 -4.15 13.26
CA GLU A 458 25.55 -3.15 14.04
C GLU A 458 26.91 -2.75 13.42
N ASP A 459 27.36 -3.48 12.39
CA ASP A 459 28.65 -3.20 11.77
C ASP A 459 28.56 -1.91 10.95
N ALA A 460 29.64 -1.13 10.99
CA ALA A 460 29.78 0.06 10.15
C ALA A 460 29.86 -0.33 8.68
N LEU A 461 29.02 0.30 7.84
CA LEU A 461 29.03 0.10 6.40
C LEU A 461 30.30 0.72 5.80
N THR A 462 31.09 -0.06 5.08
CA THR A 462 32.22 0.47 4.31
C THR A 462 31.76 1.20 3.05
N ARG A 463 32.58 2.10 2.51
CA ARG A 463 32.28 2.76 1.22
C ARG A 463 32.11 1.75 0.08
N ALA A 464 32.85 0.63 0.10
CA ALA A 464 32.71 -0.45 -0.86
C ALA A 464 31.35 -1.15 -0.76
N GLU A 465 30.86 -1.43 0.45
CA GLU A 465 29.53 -2.02 0.64
C GLU A 465 28.42 -1.03 0.30
N ALA A 466 28.58 0.26 0.63
CA ALA A 466 27.67 1.32 0.21
C ALA A 466 27.53 1.38 -1.32
N ALA A 467 28.61 1.13 -2.07
CA ALA A 467 28.52 1.03 -3.53
C ALA A 467 27.59 -0.10 -3.98
N VAL A 468 27.60 -1.26 -3.30
CA VAL A 468 26.68 -2.36 -3.61
C VAL A 468 25.23 -1.95 -3.36
N PHE A 469 24.95 -1.31 -2.22
CA PHE A 469 23.60 -0.85 -1.85
C PHE A 469 23.05 0.10 -2.90
N VAL A 470 23.81 1.14 -3.25
CA VAL A 470 23.34 2.18 -4.19
C VAL A 470 23.23 1.63 -5.59
N THR A 471 24.21 0.87 -6.08
CA THR A 471 24.15 0.31 -7.42
C THR A 471 22.97 -0.67 -7.58
N ARG A 472 22.69 -1.52 -6.59
CA ARG A 472 21.50 -2.39 -6.67
C ARG A 472 20.18 -1.63 -6.53
N GLY A 473 20.13 -0.66 -5.62
CA GLY A 473 18.94 0.16 -5.44
C GLY A 473 18.64 1.04 -6.66
N HIS A 474 19.66 1.48 -7.40
CA HIS A 474 19.50 2.28 -8.62
C HIS A 474 19.11 1.46 -9.85
N HIS A 475 19.63 0.23 -9.99
CA HIS A 475 19.39 -0.61 -11.16
C HIS A 475 18.25 -1.61 -10.91
N THR A 476 18.57 -2.73 -10.28
CA THR A 476 17.64 -3.76 -9.78
C THR A 476 18.39 -4.68 -8.81
N ALA A 477 17.67 -5.50 -8.06
CA ALA A 477 18.25 -6.48 -7.15
C ALA A 477 19.17 -7.53 -7.82
N ASP A 478 18.80 -7.98 -9.02
CA ASP A 478 19.56 -8.98 -9.79
C ASP A 478 20.71 -8.36 -10.59
N PHE A 479 20.83 -7.04 -10.59
CA PHE A 479 21.88 -6.36 -11.34
C PHE A 479 23.27 -6.74 -10.80
N LEU A 480 24.09 -7.24 -11.73
CA LEU A 480 25.48 -7.60 -11.48
C LEU A 480 26.36 -6.83 -12.47
N PRO A 481 27.15 -5.84 -11.99
CA PRO A 481 28.04 -5.10 -12.87
C PRO A 481 29.06 -6.01 -13.56
N PRO A 482 29.43 -5.72 -14.83
CA PRO A 482 30.50 -6.44 -15.50
C PRO A 482 31.84 -6.23 -14.79
N GLU A 483 32.77 -7.18 -14.91
CA GLU A 483 34.12 -7.00 -14.41
C GLU A 483 34.87 -5.96 -15.26
N PRO A 484 35.41 -4.87 -14.67
CA PRO A 484 36.00 -3.77 -15.42
C PRO A 484 37.38 -4.13 -15.98
N ASP A 485 37.70 -3.58 -17.15
CA ASP A 485 39.03 -3.70 -17.74
C ASP A 485 40.04 -2.75 -17.08
N LEU A 486 41.35 -3.04 -17.23
CA LEU A 486 42.42 -2.23 -16.62
C LEU A 486 42.42 -0.76 -17.09
N ALA A 487 41.92 -0.49 -18.29
CA ALA A 487 41.81 0.86 -18.82
C ALA A 487 40.59 1.63 -18.30
N GLU A 488 39.65 0.94 -17.65
CA GLU A 488 38.37 1.49 -17.23
C GLU A 488 38.35 1.86 -15.75
N LEU A 489 39.25 1.32 -14.92
CA LEU A 489 39.29 1.67 -13.49
C LEU A 489 39.74 3.12 -13.27
N HIS A 490 38.83 3.95 -12.76
CA HIS A 490 39.09 5.37 -12.52
C HIS A 490 39.86 5.67 -11.23
N PHE A 491 39.70 4.82 -10.21
CA PHE A 491 40.27 5.06 -8.88
C PHE A 491 41.61 4.34 -8.69
N ALA A 492 42.65 5.09 -8.34
CA ALA A 492 44.02 4.61 -8.20
C ALA A 492 44.23 3.63 -7.03
N ASP A 493 43.29 3.55 -6.09
CA ASP A 493 43.32 2.68 -4.92
C ASP A 493 42.37 1.47 -5.03
N VAL A 494 41.72 1.27 -6.19
CA VAL A 494 40.86 0.12 -6.47
C VAL A 494 41.61 -0.87 -7.34
N ALA A 495 41.94 -2.04 -6.79
CA ALA A 495 42.68 -3.07 -7.51
C ALA A 495 41.75 -3.96 -8.35
N ARG A 496 42.19 -4.33 -9.57
CA ARG A 496 41.48 -5.30 -10.42
C ARG A 496 41.32 -6.64 -9.70
N GLY A 497 40.13 -7.23 -9.82
CA GLY A 497 39.80 -8.51 -9.20
C GLY A 497 39.55 -8.42 -7.69
N SER A 498 39.64 -7.22 -7.09
CA SER A 498 39.03 -7.00 -5.78
C SER A 498 37.51 -7.13 -5.91
N TRP A 499 36.86 -7.67 -4.88
CA TRP A 499 35.43 -7.96 -4.90
C TRP A 499 34.58 -6.71 -5.18
N SER A 500 35.07 -5.54 -4.78
CA SER A 500 34.38 -4.25 -4.90
C SER A 500 34.68 -3.52 -6.21
N ALA A 501 35.69 -3.93 -6.99
CA ALA A 501 36.14 -3.20 -8.19
C ALA A 501 34.98 -2.89 -9.16
N LYS A 502 34.19 -3.90 -9.51
CA LYS A 502 33.04 -3.75 -10.42
C LYS A 502 31.94 -2.85 -9.87
N TRP A 503 31.70 -2.89 -8.56
CA TRP A 503 30.67 -2.10 -7.90
C TRP A 503 31.09 -0.64 -7.81
N VAL A 504 32.36 -0.40 -7.47
CA VAL A 504 32.93 0.95 -7.39
C VAL A 504 32.99 1.61 -8.76
N GLU A 505 33.41 0.85 -9.79
CA GLU A 505 33.43 1.36 -11.15
C GLU A 505 32.01 1.64 -11.67
N GLN A 506 31.05 0.75 -11.40
CA GLN A 506 29.66 1.01 -11.78
C GLN A 506 29.08 2.23 -11.05
N LEU A 507 29.32 2.37 -9.75
CA LEU A 507 28.88 3.54 -8.98
C LEU A 507 29.43 4.86 -9.56
N TRP A 508 30.65 4.83 -10.12
CA TRP A 508 31.25 5.96 -10.82
C TRP A 508 30.56 6.22 -12.16
N GLN A 509 30.32 5.18 -12.96
CA GLN A 509 29.62 5.29 -14.25
C GLN A 509 28.19 5.80 -14.10
N ASP A 510 27.51 5.38 -13.04
CA ASP A 510 26.17 5.83 -12.67
C ASP A 510 26.16 7.28 -12.14
N GLY A 511 27.34 7.85 -11.87
CA GLY A 511 27.50 9.25 -11.44
C GLY A 511 27.21 9.50 -9.96
N PHE A 512 27.16 8.46 -9.13
CA PHE A 512 26.83 8.58 -7.71
C PHE A 512 28.03 8.96 -6.83
N THR A 513 29.27 8.69 -7.27
CA THR A 513 30.48 8.97 -6.49
C THR A 513 31.47 9.89 -7.22
N ALA A 514 32.13 10.77 -6.47
CA ALA A 514 33.29 11.54 -6.91
C ALA A 514 34.61 11.05 -6.31
N GLY A 515 34.56 9.98 -5.50
CA GLY A 515 35.70 9.50 -4.71
C GLY A 515 35.93 10.29 -3.41
N CYS A 516 36.97 9.88 -2.68
CA CYS A 516 37.45 10.49 -1.44
C CYS A 516 38.64 11.44 -1.66
N ALA A 517 39.35 11.36 -2.79
CA ALA A 517 40.43 12.26 -3.16
C ALA A 517 40.50 12.43 -4.68
N THR A 518 41.01 13.56 -5.16
CA THR A 518 41.00 13.92 -6.60
C THR A 518 42.38 13.85 -7.28
N SER A 519 43.48 13.79 -6.51
CA SER A 519 44.83 13.70 -7.08
C SER A 519 45.80 12.96 -6.14
N PRO A 520 46.10 11.67 -6.39
CA PRO A 520 45.42 10.81 -7.37
C PRO A 520 43.94 10.62 -7.01
N LEU A 521 43.11 10.33 -8.03
CA LEU A 521 41.69 10.00 -7.82
C LEU A 521 41.60 8.71 -6.99
N ARG A 522 40.90 8.73 -5.86
CA ARG A 522 40.78 7.58 -4.92
C ARG A 522 39.35 7.37 -4.45
N PHE A 523 38.96 6.14 -4.18
CA PHE A 523 37.63 5.77 -3.68
C PHE A 523 37.59 5.54 -2.17
N CYS A 524 38.68 5.07 -1.56
CA CYS A 524 38.78 4.70 -0.15
C CYS A 524 37.81 3.54 0.23
N ALA A 525 37.84 2.44 -0.52
CA ALA A 525 36.90 1.32 -0.41
C ALA A 525 36.65 0.82 1.03
N GLU A 526 37.70 0.66 1.81
CA GLU A 526 37.65 0.04 3.15
C GLU A 526 37.34 1.04 4.28
N THR A 527 37.22 2.34 3.99
CA THR A 527 36.87 3.31 5.04
C THR A 527 35.39 3.27 5.33
N ALA A 528 35.01 3.47 6.59
CA ALA A 528 33.62 3.59 7.00
C ALA A 528 32.92 4.73 6.28
N HIS A 529 31.71 4.47 5.81
CA HIS A 529 30.83 5.46 5.22
C HIS A 529 30.12 6.22 6.32
N THR A 530 30.07 7.54 6.24
CA THR A 530 29.42 8.36 7.28
C THR A 530 27.93 8.54 7.04
N ARG A 531 27.16 8.81 8.11
CA ARG A 531 25.72 9.14 8.01
C ARG A 531 25.46 10.32 7.07
N ALA A 532 26.31 11.35 7.10
CA ALA A 532 26.20 12.47 6.16
C ALA A 532 26.39 12.05 4.69
N GLU A 533 27.38 11.22 4.39
CA GLU A 533 27.59 10.73 3.03
C GLU A 533 26.44 9.83 2.56
N ALA A 534 25.90 8.99 3.45
CA ALA A 534 24.77 8.11 3.15
C ALA A 534 23.53 8.90 2.70
N THR A 535 23.25 10.05 3.33
CA THR A 535 22.12 10.89 2.89
C THR A 535 22.24 11.36 1.44
N VAL A 536 23.46 11.62 0.95
CA VAL A 536 23.68 12.01 -0.45
C VAL A 536 23.28 10.88 -1.38
N PHE A 537 23.72 9.67 -1.06
CA PHE A 537 23.45 8.48 -1.87
C PHE A 537 21.97 8.15 -1.90
N PHE A 538 21.32 8.00 -0.74
CA PHE A 538 19.92 7.60 -0.69
C PHE A 538 18.97 8.69 -1.21
N LEU A 539 19.27 9.98 -1.02
CA LEU A 539 18.49 11.05 -1.67
C LEU A 539 18.61 11.06 -3.19
N ARG A 540 19.81 10.78 -3.73
CA ARG A 540 19.99 10.69 -5.17
C ARG A 540 19.43 9.41 -5.76
N MET A 541 19.36 8.34 -4.97
CA MET A 541 18.64 7.14 -5.35
C MET A 541 17.14 7.46 -5.45
N LEU A 542 16.58 8.13 -4.44
CA LEU A 542 15.18 8.54 -4.38
C LEU A 542 14.79 9.60 -5.44
N ARG A 543 15.64 10.59 -5.70
CA ARG A 543 15.30 11.79 -6.50
C ARG A 543 16.10 11.92 -7.80
N GLY A 544 16.84 10.88 -8.17
CA GLY A 544 17.73 10.85 -9.32
C GLY A 544 19.14 11.40 -9.06
N LYS A 545 20.11 10.91 -9.84
CA LYS A 545 21.56 11.19 -9.68
C LYS A 545 21.93 12.68 -9.66
N ASP A 546 21.17 13.51 -10.39
CA ASP A 546 21.44 14.94 -10.53
C ASP A 546 20.78 15.79 -9.43
N TYR A 547 20.06 15.15 -8.49
CA TYR A 547 19.44 15.84 -7.37
C TYR A 547 20.47 16.63 -6.56
N LEU A 548 20.12 17.89 -6.32
CA LEU A 548 20.86 18.80 -5.47
C LEU A 548 19.83 19.52 -4.58
N PRO A 549 19.83 19.29 -3.26
CA PRO A 549 18.89 19.96 -2.37
C PRO A 549 19.14 21.47 -2.37
N GLY A 550 18.05 22.22 -2.25
CA GLY A 550 18.06 23.67 -2.03
C GLY A 550 18.57 24.03 -0.63
N GLU A 551 18.82 25.32 -0.38
CA GLU A 551 19.24 25.79 0.95
C GLU A 551 18.03 25.88 1.90
N PRO A 552 17.98 25.09 2.99
CA PRO A 552 16.84 25.08 3.89
C PRO A 552 16.89 26.25 4.89
N THR A 553 15.73 26.65 5.39
CA THR A 553 15.59 27.67 6.44
C THR A 553 16.07 27.17 7.80
N SER A 554 15.84 25.88 8.09
CA SER A 554 16.23 25.16 9.30
C SER A 554 16.47 23.68 9.02
N VAL A 555 17.09 22.99 9.97
CA VAL A 555 17.26 21.52 10.00
C VAL A 555 16.83 21.05 11.39
N PRO A 556 16.21 19.87 11.56
CA PRO A 556 15.73 19.41 12.87
C PRO A 556 16.85 18.95 13.83
N TYR A 557 18.11 19.00 13.41
CA TYR A 557 19.25 18.46 14.16
C TYR A 557 20.15 19.57 14.72
N ALA A 558 20.34 19.56 16.04
CA ALA A 558 21.16 20.51 16.78
C ALA A 558 22.66 20.40 16.47
N ASP A 559 23.14 19.23 16.02
CA ASP A 559 24.54 18.99 15.66
C ASP A 559 24.84 19.18 14.16
N VAL A 560 23.85 19.63 13.37
CA VAL A 560 24.01 19.97 11.96
C VAL A 560 24.14 21.48 11.79
N ALA A 561 25.38 21.97 11.90
CA ALA A 561 25.67 23.40 11.83
C ALA A 561 25.50 23.99 10.42
N ARG A 562 24.91 25.19 10.34
CA ARG A 562 24.77 25.95 9.08
C ARG A 562 26.14 26.20 8.45
N GLY A 563 26.24 26.02 7.13
CA GLY A 563 27.47 26.18 6.37
C GLY A 563 28.35 24.92 6.27
N THR A 564 27.99 23.83 6.95
CA THR A 564 28.58 22.52 6.68
C THR A 564 28.08 21.97 5.33
N TRP A 565 28.91 21.17 4.65
CA TRP A 565 28.57 20.67 3.32
C TRP A 565 27.32 19.77 3.32
N TYR A 566 27.06 19.10 4.44
CA TYR A 566 25.93 18.19 4.63
C TYR A 566 24.66 18.88 5.18
N PHE A 567 24.69 20.18 5.49
CA PHE A 567 23.56 20.90 6.10
C PHE A 567 22.25 20.71 5.31
N LYS A 568 22.30 20.98 4.01
CA LYS A 568 21.16 20.83 3.11
C LYS A 568 20.77 19.39 2.81
N TRP A 569 21.72 18.46 2.88
CA TRP A 569 21.49 17.04 2.63
C TRP A 569 20.78 16.38 3.81
N ALA A 570 21.23 16.66 5.03
CA ALA A 570 20.58 16.17 6.24
C ALA A 570 19.15 16.71 6.37
N ALA A 571 18.92 17.99 6.05
CA ALA A 571 17.58 18.58 6.02
C ALA A 571 16.68 17.89 4.97
N ALA A 572 17.14 17.79 3.73
CA ALA A 572 16.36 17.15 2.67
C ALA A 572 16.08 15.67 2.95
N ALA A 573 17.00 14.95 3.59
CA ALA A 573 16.80 13.56 3.97
C ALA A 573 15.81 13.41 5.13
N SER A 574 15.75 14.39 6.03
CA SER A 574 14.69 14.45 7.04
C SER A 574 13.34 14.79 6.42
N ASP A 575 13.27 15.79 5.52
CA ASP A 575 12.03 16.18 4.85
C ASP A 575 11.47 15.07 3.95
N ALA A 576 12.35 14.23 3.40
CA ALA A 576 11.99 13.05 2.63
C ALA A 576 11.72 11.81 3.49
N GLY A 577 11.68 11.91 4.82
CA GLY A 577 11.44 10.77 5.71
C GLY A 577 12.56 9.72 5.76
N LEU A 578 13.66 9.87 5.02
CA LEU A 578 14.74 8.87 4.93
C LEU A 578 15.46 8.63 6.26
N THR A 579 15.48 9.62 7.16
CA THR A 579 16.23 9.56 8.42
C THR A 579 15.35 9.26 9.64
N GLN A 580 14.03 9.34 9.49
CA GLN A 580 13.08 9.18 10.58
C GLN A 580 13.16 7.74 11.13
N ASP A 581 13.49 7.55 12.41
CA ASP A 581 13.63 6.22 13.05
C ASP A 581 14.69 5.28 12.45
N CYS A 582 15.45 5.71 11.42
CA CYS A 582 16.58 4.99 10.84
C CYS A 582 17.88 5.24 11.62
N GLU A 583 17.84 4.89 12.90
CA GLU A 583 18.94 5.05 13.84
C GLU A 583 18.85 3.98 14.93
N ASP A 584 19.98 3.62 15.53
CA ASP A 584 19.97 2.64 16.63
C ASP A 584 19.09 3.14 17.80
N PRO A 585 18.28 2.27 18.43
CA PRO A 585 17.32 2.67 19.46
C PRO A 585 17.86 3.58 20.59
N PRO A 586 19.10 3.38 21.11
CA PRO A 586 19.65 4.28 22.14
C PRO A 586 19.87 5.72 21.68
N ASN A 587 19.92 5.97 20.38
CA ASN A 587 20.16 7.25 19.76
C ASN A 587 18.87 7.91 19.24
N ARG A 588 17.74 7.19 19.19
CA ARG A 588 16.46 7.72 18.68
C ARG A 588 15.84 8.76 19.61
N GLY A 589 15.19 9.74 19.00
CA GLY A 589 14.39 10.74 19.71
C GLY A 589 15.20 11.85 20.36
N ASP A 590 16.52 11.87 20.20
CA ASP A 590 17.31 13.07 20.46
C ASP A 590 17.37 13.99 19.23
N ASP A 591 17.85 15.21 19.44
CA ASP A 591 17.93 16.23 18.40
C ASP A 591 19.24 16.15 17.60
N ARG A 592 19.84 14.96 17.44
CA ARG A 592 21.18 14.80 16.82
C ARG A 592 21.14 13.89 15.60
N PHE A 593 21.86 14.29 14.55
CA PHE A 593 22.03 13.52 13.32
C PHE A 593 23.31 12.70 13.30
N ARG A 594 24.34 13.11 14.06
CA ARG A 594 25.66 12.46 14.12
C ARG A 594 26.33 12.36 12.73
N PRO A 595 26.50 13.49 12.00
CA PRO A 595 26.88 13.48 10.57
C PRO A 595 28.20 12.77 10.25
N GLN A 596 29.15 12.77 11.19
CA GLN A 596 30.48 12.19 11.01
C GLN A 596 30.58 10.77 11.56
N ALA A 597 29.54 10.26 12.24
CA ALA A 597 29.54 8.89 12.71
C ALA A 597 29.43 7.94 11.50
N PRO A 598 30.08 6.76 11.56
CA PRO A 598 29.79 5.68 10.63
C PRO A 598 28.30 5.36 10.62
N ILE A 599 27.74 5.12 9.44
CA ILE A 599 26.40 4.54 9.33
C ILE A 599 26.48 3.03 9.56
N THR A 600 25.60 2.47 10.38
CA THR A 600 25.52 1.01 10.55
C THR A 600 24.82 0.38 9.35
N ARG A 601 24.99 -0.94 9.16
CA ARG A 601 24.29 -1.68 8.10
C ARG A 601 22.78 -1.67 8.31
N ALA A 602 22.30 -1.73 9.56
CA ALA A 602 20.88 -1.62 9.90
C ALA A 602 20.30 -0.24 9.55
N GLU A 603 21.01 0.84 9.88
CA GLU A 603 20.65 2.21 9.49
C GLU A 603 20.59 2.36 7.97
N ALA A 604 21.60 1.87 7.27
CA ALA A 604 21.64 1.91 5.81
C ALA A 604 20.51 1.09 5.17
N ALA A 605 20.14 -0.08 5.73
CA ALA A 605 18.98 -0.86 5.28
C ALA A 605 17.68 -0.09 5.46
N CYS A 606 17.46 0.56 6.60
CA CYS A 606 16.27 1.36 6.83
C CYS A 606 16.16 2.51 5.81
N MET A 607 17.25 3.26 5.62
CA MET A 607 17.28 4.37 4.64
C MET A 607 17.09 3.87 3.21
N MET A 608 17.73 2.76 2.84
CA MET A 608 17.61 2.16 1.51
C MET A 608 16.21 1.63 1.26
N ALA A 609 15.62 0.90 2.21
CA ALA A 609 14.28 0.35 2.06
C ALA A 609 13.25 1.45 1.74
N ARG A 610 13.35 2.60 2.42
CA ARG A 610 12.52 3.78 2.14
C ARG A 610 12.80 4.40 0.79
N ALA A 611 14.08 4.58 0.46
CA ALA A 611 14.47 5.16 -0.81
C ALA A 611 14.14 4.26 -2.03
N VAL A 612 14.06 2.93 -1.84
CA VAL A 612 13.61 1.98 -2.87
C VAL A 612 12.07 1.90 -2.91
N SER A 613 11.38 1.95 -1.77
CA SER A 613 9.91 1.94 -1.74
C SER A 613 9.27 3.25 -2.25
N GLU A 614 9.99 4.36 -2.15
CA GLU A 614 9.52 5.70 -2.58
C GLU A 614 10.20 6.17 -3.89
N GLY A 615 11.25 5.49 -4.35
CA GLY A 615 12.11 5.90 -5.47
C GLY A 615 12.32 4.86 -6.57
N GLY A 616 11.70 3.68 -6.43
CA GLY A 616 11.39 2.78 -7.52
C GLY A 616 9.88 2.81 -7.72
#